data_AF-A0A7Y8FCU6-F1
#
_entry.id   AF-A0A7Y8FCU6-F1
#
_cell.length_a   1.000
_cell.length_b   1.000
_cell.length_c   1.000
_cell.angle_alpha   90.00
_cell.angle_beta   90.00
_cell.angle_gamma   90.00
#
_symmetry.space_group_name_H-M   'P 1'
#
loop_
_entity.id
_entity.type
_entity.pdbx_description
1 polymer ?
#
loop_
_entity_poly.entity_id
_entity_poly.type
_entity_poly.pdbx_seq_one_letter_code
_entity_poly.pdbx_strand_id
1 'polypeptide(L)'
;MQPIRFKDLLINFTTEFDLLWSAKDSGVDKAATFWRPNTTADALNSFSSLGDVIVSDYRTINNRKFVAVVSEADSVNGTALRAPVDFNLVWKNSGKKVRSECSVWKPVPPEGYVAMGMVCCIGYDKPTLNAIRCVRADLVVDAYIGNPIWSDKGSGSRIDFSAWDIHTPDVQPAEAYIAAGTFYGADSWTRPSFGARPYALRMELAVQESTLPAPPTPLALEETEASSHVCELPWFVVKDSNLTPLEQLHQSPIYRLERSDRYLPVGVGHNTTLQGKTFNWTARKGEAGDSSVDFIAATGIEFAYEWSPITRPVIFSAHLNKSFTHTAQSAKGWGTSTSLEVAAYVPASQTIAAYVVRSEYKLYRQDGSQLAATVSYTNGDTVYFSESTAQAPEVDEPAPVLVPPVEPGPVEEAPVTPPGETALEITPHDLIDDTFFS
;
A
#
# COMPACT_ATOMS: atom_id res chain seq x y z
N MET A 1 3.06 6.34 22.36
CA MET A 1 2.97 6.08 20.92
C MET A 1 1.72 5.26 20.64
N GLN A 2 0.93 5.61 19.64
CA GLN A 2 -0.16 4.75 19.21
C GLN A 2 0.42 3.53 18.45
N PRO A 3 0.02 2.31 18.81
CA PRO A 3 0.48 1.12 18.11
C PRO A 3 -0.09 1.07 16.70
N ILE A 4 0.63 0.40 15.81
CA ILE A 4 0.16 0.16 14.45
C ILE A 4 -0.86 -0.97 14.51
N ARG A 5 -2.02 -0.77 13.88
CA ARG A 5 -3.10 -1.76 13.89
C ARG A 5 -3.22 -2.44 12.54
N PHE A 6 -3.27 -3.78 12.56
CA PHE A 6 -3.66 -4.59 11.41
C PHE A 6 -4.74 -5.57 11.85
N LYS A 7 -5.97 -5.39 11.34
CA LYS A 7 -7.17 -6.08 11.83
C LYS A 7 -7.33 -5.96 13.35
N ASP A 8 -7.23 -7.07 14.08
CA ASP A 8 -7.31 -7.18 15.54
C ASP A 8 -5.93 -7.32 16.22
N LEU A 9 -4.82 -7.15 15.50
CA LEU A 9 -3.46 -7.13 16.02
C LEU A 9 -2.95 -5.70 16.20
N LEU A 10 -2.38 -5.41 17.37
CA LEU A 10 -1.60 -4.19 17.63
C LEU A 10 -0.11 -4.52 17.59
N ILE A 11 0.66 -3.72 16.87
CA ILE A 11 2.11 -3.85 16.70
C ILE A 11 2.79 -2.61 17.27
N ASN A 12 3.77 -2.81 18.13
CA ASN A 12 4.63 -1.76 18.65
C ASN A 12 6.08 -2.24 18.66
N PHE A 13 7.01 -1.40 19.10
CA PHE A 13 8.44 -1.73 19.12
C PHE A 13 9.03 -1.52 20.50
N THR A 14 9.91 -2.43 20.90
CA THR A 14 10.81 -2.22 22.04
C THR A 14 12.24 -2.03 21.56
N THR A 15 12.97 -1.18 22.28
CA THR A 15 14.42 -0.99 22.15
C THR A 15 15.15 -1.34 23.44
N GLU A 16 14.46 -1.98 24.40
CA GLU A 16 15.01 -2.42 25.67
C GLU A 16 15.01 -3.94 25.77
N PHE A 17 16.10 -4.48 26.30
CA PHE A 17 16.37 -5.90 26.30
C PHE A 17 17.12 -6.35 27.56
N ASP A 18 16.77 -7.54 28.03
CA ASP A 18 17.48 -8.22 29.12
C ASP A 18 18.47 -9.24 28.55
N LEU A 19 19.73 -9.20 28.99
CA LEU A 19 20.74 -10.18 28.57
C LEU A 19 20.43 -11.54 29.20
N LEU A 20 20.20 -12.56 28.35
CA LEU A 20 20.00 -13.94 28.81
C LEU A 20 21.31 -14.72 28.86
N TRP A 21 22.11 -14.63 27.79
CA TRP A 21 23.35 -15.41 27.68
C TRP A 21 24.38 -14.76 26.78
N SER A 22 25.65 -15.05 27.03
CA SER A 22 26.79 -14.61 26.22
C SER A 22 27.71 -15.78 25.91
N ALA A 23 28.12 -15.89 24.65
CA ALA A 23 29.11 -16.86 24.19
C ALA A 23 30.53 -16.52 24.63
N LYS A 24 30.73 -15.41 25.37
CA LYS A 24 32.04 -15.07 25.92
C LYS A 24 32.55 -16.22 26.77
N ASP A 25 33.78 -16.65 26.50
CA ASP A 25 34.44 -17.79 27.16
C ASP A 25 33.80 -19.17 26.93
N SER A 26 32.84 -19.30 26.00
CA SER A 26 32.23 -20.60 25.64
C SER A 26 33.15 -21.50 24.80
N GLY A 27 34.32 -20.99 24.38
CA GLY A 27 35.26 -21.68 23.50
C GLY A 27 34.95 -21.56 22.01
N VAL A 28 33.92 -20.78 21.64
CA VAL A 28 33.59 -20.43 20.25
C VAL A 28 34.29 -19.11 19.88
N ASP A 29 34.91 -19.06 18.70
CA ASP A 29 35.65 -17.88 18.23
C ASP A 29 34.73 -16.71 17.85
N LYS A 30 33.48 -17.01 17.47
CA LYS A 30 32.48 -16.01 17.06
C LYS A 30 31.68 -15.52 18.26
N ALA A 31 31.62 -14.20 18.42
CA ALA A 31 30.79 -13.54 19.42
C ALA A 31 29.30 -13.84 19.20
N ALA A 32 28.58 -14.10 20.28
CA ALA A 32 27.12 -14.13 20.31
C ALA A 32 26.60 -13.71 21.68
N THR A 33 25.50 -12.96 21.67
CA THR A 33 24.71 -12.67 22.87
C THR A 33 23.23 -12.85 22.56
N PHE A 34 22.50 -13.43 23.52
CA PHE A 34 21.07 -13.69 23.45
C PHE A 34 20.33 -12.80 24.42
N TRP A 35 19.23 -12.22 23.96
CA TRP A 35 18.54 -11.15 24.67
C TRP A 35 17.03 -11.36 24.62
N ARG A 36 16.35 -11.02 25.71
CA ARG A 36 14.88 -11.00 25.77
C ARG A 36 14.37 -9.58 25.54
N PRO A 37 13.46 -9.36 24.58
CA PRO A 37 12.74 -8.10 24.45
C PRO A 37 12.00 -7.77 25.76
N ASN A 38 12.21 -6.56 26.27
CA ASN A 38 11.60 -6.09 27.49
C ASN A 38 10.32 -5.30 27.15
N THR A 39 9.20 -5.70 27.77
CA THR A 39 7.87 -5.07 27.62
C THR A 39 7.32 -4.52 28.93
N THR A 40 8.17 -4.30 29.95
CA THR A 40 7.71 -3.85 31.28
C THR A 40 7.40 -2.36 31.35
N ALA A 41 7.87 -1.56 30.38
CA ALA A 41 7.50 -0.15 30.28
C ALA A 41 5.98 0.02 30.21
N ASP A 42 5.45 1.08 30.85
CA ASP A 42 4.00 1.31 30.95
C ASP A 42 3.29 1.30 29.59
N ALA A 43 3.94 1.82 28.55
CA ALA A 43 3.40 1.85 27.19
C ALA A 43 3.34 0.47 26.50
N LEU A 44 4.05 -0.54 27.04
CA LEU A 44 4.19 -1.87 26.47
C LEU A 44 3.68 -2.99 27.39
N ASN A 45 3.11 -2.68 28.55
CA ASN A 45 2.71 -3.66 29.55
C ASN A 45 1.67 -4.70 29.08
N SER A 46 0.88 -4.38 28.05
CA SER A 46 -0.08 -5.27 27.40
C SER A 46 0.51 -6.01 26.21
N PHE A 47 1.74 -5.69 25.82
CA PHE A 47 2.43 -6.27 24.67
C PHE A 47 3.26 -7.48 25.08
N SER A 48 3.27 -8.46 24.19
CA SER A 48 4.00 -9.71 24.30
C SER A 48 5.10 -9.80 23.25
N SER A 49 6.20 -10.45 23.62
CA SER A 49 7.25 -10.79 22.67
C SER A 49 6.83 -11.91 21.71
N LEU A 50 7.40 -11.86 20.51
CA LEU A 50 7.28 -12.88 19.47
C LEU A 50 8.46 -13.86 19.44
N GLY A 51 9.50 -13.60 20.25
CA GLY A 51 10.73 -14.39 20.31
C GLY A 51 11.88 -13.59 20.93
N ASP A 52 12.96 -14.29 21.27
CA ASP A 52 14.19 -13.67 21.73
C ASP A 52 15.09 -13.26 20.55
N VAL A 53 16.13 -12.50 20.86
CA VAL A 53 17.06 -11.92 19.89
C VAL A 53 18.43 -12.53 20.08
N ILE A 54 19.15 -12.77 18.98
CA ILE A 54 20.56 -13.09 18.99
C ILE A 54 21.32 -12.07 18.14
N VAL A 55 22.47 -11.63 18.61
CA VAL A 55 23.38 -10.77 17.83
C VAL A 55 24.80 -11.30 17.88
N SER A 56 25.55 -11.11 16.79
CA SER A 56 26.94 -11.52 16.65
C SER A 56 27.93 -10.48 17.23
N ASP A 57 27.65 -9.98 18.44
CA ASP A 57 28.42 -8.94 19.13
C ASP A 57 28.28 -9.13 20.65
N TYR A 58 29.19 -8.55 21.42
CA TYR A 58 29.13 -8.46 22.89
C TYR A 58 28.61 -7.10 23.39
N ARG A 59 28.48 -6.12 22.49
CA ARG A 59 27.92 -4.79 22.82
C ARG A 59 26.43 -4.90 23.14
N THR A 60 25.97 -4.05 24.05
CA THR A 60 24.52 -3.92 24.33
C THR A 60 23.75 -3.53 23.08
N ILE A 61 22.54 -4.09 22.95
CA ILE A 61 21.61 -3.80 21.86
C ILE A 61 20.53 -2.78 22.26
N ASN A 62 20.49 -2.38 23.54
CA ASN A 62 19.54 -1.37 24.03
C ASN A 62 19.71 -0.06 23.26
N ASN A 63 18.59 0.51 22.80
CA ASN A 63 18.51 1.72 21.97
C ASN A 63 19.25 1.62 20.61
N ARG A 64 19.58 0.41 20.15
CA ARG A 64 20.29 0.14 18.89
C ARG A 64 19.60 -0.90 18.00
N LYS A 65 18.72 -1.69 18.58
CA LYS A 65 17.88 -2.69 17.90
C LYS A 65 16.42 -2.40 18.22
N PHE A 66 15.57 -2.73 17.28
CA PHE A 66 14.13 -2.60 17.38
C PHE A 66 13.53 -3.98 17.16
N VAL A 67 12.66 -4.40 18.06
CA VAL A 67 11.93 -5.66 17.96
C VAL A 67 10.45 -5.39 18.04
N ALA A 68 9.69 -5.97 17.11
CA ALA A 68 8.25 -5.88 17.13
C ALA A 68 7.69 -6.68 18.31
N VAL A 69 6.82 -6.05 19.08
CA VAL A 69 6.04 -6.65 20.15
C VAL A 69 4.57 -6.44 19.83
N VAL A 70 3.71 -7.36 20.27
CA VAL A 70 2.32 -7.40 19.83
C VAL A 70 1.32 -7.50 20.96
N SER A 71 0.14 -6.94 20.76
CA SER A 71 -0.99 -7.03 21.69
C SER A 71 -2.28 -7.29 20.93
N GLU A 72 -3.30 -7.77 21.64
CA GLU A 72 -4.66 -7.86 21.13
C GLU A 72 -5.27 -6.45 21.05
N ALA A 73 -5.96 -6.13 19.96
CA ALA A 73 -6.74 -4.89 19.89
C ALA A 73 -7.95 -4.90 20.84
N ASP A 74 -8.56 -6.08 21.02
CA ASP A 74 -9.59 -6.34 22.04
C ASP A 74 -8.96 -7.19 23.15
N SER A 75 -8.72 -6.58 24.31
CA SER A 75 -8.08 -7.25 25.44
C SER A 75 -8.93 -8.35 26.10
N VAL A 76 -10.22 -8.43 25.78
CA VAL A 76 -11.18 -9.37 26.39
C VAL A 76 -11.48 -10.52 25.43
N ASN A 77 -11.85 -10.21 24.19
CA ASN A 77 -12.27 -11.20 23.19
C ASN A 77 -11.27 -11.37 22.04
N GLY A 78 -10.04 -10.88 22.21
CA GLY A 78 -8.97 -10.96 21.23
C GLY A 78 -8.71 -12.37 20.71
N THR A 79 -8.47 -12.47 19.42
CA THR A 79 -8.15 -13.74 18.74
C THR A 79 -6.89 -13.68 17.91
N ALA A 80 -6.19 -12.53 17.89
CA ALA A 80 -4.98 -12.35 17.12
C ALA A 80 -3.80 -13.17 17.68
N LEU A 81 -3.81 -13.43 19.00
CA LEU A 81 -2.70 -14.02 19.74
C LEU A 81 -3.15 -15.22 20.58
N ARG A 82 -2.30 -16.24 20.66
CA ARG A 82 -2.45 -17.37 21.60
C ARG A 82 -1.12 -17.73 22.22
N ALA A 83 -1.15 -18.31 23.40
CA ALA A 83 0.04 -18.97 23.94
C ALA A 83 0.39 -20.20 23.07
N PRO A 84 1.69 -20.54 22.93
CA PRO A 84 2.07 -21.83 22.38
C PRO A 84 1.48 -22.97 23.23
N VAL A 85 1.29 -24.14 22.62
CA VAL A 85 0.81 -25.34 23.32
C VAL A 85 1.94 -26.15 23.94
N ASP A 86 3.16 -26.03 23.39
CA ASP A 86 4.37 -26.63 23.93
C ASP A 86 5.63 -25.94 23.35
N PHE A 87 6.82 -26.41 23.74
CA PHE A 87 8.11 -26.03 23.19
C PHE A 87 8.98 -27.25 22.89
N ASN A 88 9.58 -27.27 21.70
CA ASN A 88 10.56 -28.27 21.28
C ASN A 88 11.98 -27.74 21.49
N LEU A 89 12.86 -28.53 22.12
CA LEU A 89 14.27 -28.18 22.28
C LEU A 89 14.95 -28.20 20.92
N VAL A 90 15.58 -27.09 20.52
CA VAL A 90 16.37 -26.97 19.29
C VAL A 90 17.85 -27.15 19.61
N TRP A 91 18.32 -26.49 20.68
CA TRP A 91 19.71 -26.53 21.07
C TRP A 91 19.87 -26.33 22.57
N LYS A 92 20.93 -26.91 23.11
CA LYS A 92 21.47 -26.51 24.40
C LYS A 92 22.98 -26.56 24.33
N ASN A 93 23.64 -25.56 24.90
CA ASN A 93 25.10 -25.60 24.98
C ASN A 93 25.54 -26.81 25.80
N SER A 94 26.65 -27.42 25.41
CA SER A 94 27.23 -28.56 26.12
C SER A 94 28.73 -28.60 25.89
N GLY A 95 29.46 -29.28 26.79
CA GLY A 95 30.91 -29.44 26.67
C GLY A 95 31.67 -28.96 27.89
N LYS A 96 32.97 -29.30 27.94
CA LYS A 96 33.83 -29.07 29.12
C LYS A 96 34.11 -27.59 29.42
N LYS A 97 33.84 -26.69 28.46
CA LYS A 97 34.11 -25.25 28.56
C LYS A 97 32.85 -24.42 28.84
N VAL A 98 31.68 -25.05 29.01
CA VAL A 98 30.43 -24.33 29.34
C VAL A 98 30.53 -23.77 30.75
N ARG A 99 30.43 -22.44 30.89
CA ARG A 99 30.44 -21.71 32.17
C ARG A 99 29.05 -21.26 32.63
N SER A 100 28.11 -21.14 31.70
CA SER A 100 26.72 -20.79 31.94
C SER A 100 25.83 -21.56 30.96
N GLU A 101 24.78 -22.17 31.48
CA GLU A 101 23.87 -23.01 30.70
C GLU A 101 22.90 -22.16 29.89
N CYS A 102 22.68 -22.54 28.64
CA CYS A 102 21.74 -21.89 27.73
C CYS A 102 21.07 -22.94 26.84
N SER A 103 19.77 -22.77 26.64
CA SER A 103 18.98 -23.57 25.70
C SER A 103 18.12 -22.68 24.80
N VAL A 104 17.85 -23.17 23.59
CA VAL A 104 17.00 -22.54 22.58
C VAL A 104 15.85 -23.48 22.24
N TRP A 105 14.64 -22.94 22.24
CA TRP A 105 13.39 -23.66 22.12
C TRP A 105 12.52 -23.08 21.01
N LYS A 106 11.96 -23.96 20.19
CA LYS A 106 10.97 -23.61 19.16
C LYS A 106 9.57 -23.76 19.74
N PRO A 107 8.75 -22.69 19.76
CA PRO A 107 7.36 -22.80 20.19
C PRO A 107 6.55 -23.70 19.24
N VAL A 108 5.63 -24.49 19.81
CA VAL A 108 4.62 -25.25 19.07
C VAL A 108 3.34 -24.41 19.08
N PRO A 109 2.95 -23.80 17.95
CA PRO A 109 1.74 -22.98 17.90
C PRO A 109 0.48 -23.87 17.93
N PRO A 110 -0.64 -23.36 18.48
CA PRO A 110 -1.95 -24.00 18.30
C PRO A 110 -2.39 -23.94 16.83
N GLU A 111 -3.40 -24.76 16.48
CA GLU A 111 -3.98 -24.78 15.13
C GLU A 111 -4.50 -23.40 14.72
N GLY A 112 -4.18 -22.96 13.49
CA GLY A 112 -4.53 -21.64 12.97
C GLY A 112 -3.56 -20.51 13.37
N TYR A 113 -2.51 -20.81 14.14
CA TYR A 113 -1.51 -19.85 14.58
C TYR A 113 -0.10 -20.26 14.14
N VAL A 114 0.84 -19.31 14.18
CA VAL A 114 2.25 -19.51 13.86
C VAL A 114 3.16 -18.96 14.94
N ALA A 115 4.37 -19.50 15.04
CA ALA A 115 5.44 -18.96 15.88
C ALA A 115 6.38 -18.09 15.04
N MET A 116 6.68 -16.88 15.52
CA MET A 116 7.47 -15.89 14.77
C MET A 116 8.93 -15.78 15.24
N GLY A 117 9.35 -16.58 16.21
CA GLY A 117 10.70 -16.56 16.76
C GLY A 117 10.93 -17.74 17.71
N MET A 118 12.14 -17.81 18.26
CA MET A 118 12.55 -18.84 19.23
C MET A 118 12.80 -18.24 20.60
N VAL A 119 12.70 -19.08 21.64
CA VAL A 119 12.87 -18.67 23.04
C VAL A 119 14.17 -19.24 23.58
N CYS A 120 14.93 -18.39 24.26
CA CYS A 120 16.17 -18.74 24.92
C CYS A 120 15.97 -18.80 26.43
N CYS A 121 16.58 -19.78 27.08
CA CYS A 121 16.47 -19.96 28.52
C CYS A 121 17.86 -19.99 29.17
N ILE A 122 17.95 -19.38 30.34
CA ILE A 122 19.07 -19.59 31.27
C ILE A 122 18.83 -20.97 31.88
N GLY A 123 19.76 -21.90 31.67
CA GLY A 123 19.55 -23.31 32.01
C GLY A 123 18.93 -24.13 30.89
N TYR A 124 18.51 -25.36 31.24
CA TYR A 124 17.94 -26.34 30.31
C TYR A 124 16.47 -26.64 30.55
N ASP A 125 15.83 -25.91 31.47
CA ASP A 125 14.41 -26.07 31.73
C ASP A 125 13.57 -25.46 30.60
N LYS A 126 12.46 -26.15 30.30
CA LYS A 126 11.53 -25.72 29.25
C LYS A 126 10.93 -24.35 29.59
N PRO A 127 10.77 -23.42 28.62
CA PRO A 127 10.12 -22.13 28.86
C PRO A 127 8.67 -22.28 29.31
N THR A 128 8.15 -21.25 29.98
CA THR A 128 6.72 -21.17 30.29
C THR A 128 5.92 -20.82 29.03
N LEU A 129 4.65 -21.26 28.96
CA LEU A 129 3.75 -20.93 27.85
C LEU A 129 3.46 -19.43 27.73
N ASN A 130 3.82 -18.63 28.73
CA ASN A 130 3.69 -17.17 28.71
C ASN A 130 4.93 -16.43 28.22
N ALA A 131 6.01 -17.15 27.88
CA ALA A 131 7.25 -16.51 27.42
C ALA A 131 7.06 -15.69 26.13
N ILE A 132 6.16 -16.13 25.24
CA ILE A 132 5.85 -15.49 23.96
C ILE A 132 4.37 -15.66 23.60
N ARG A 133 3.95 -15.03 22.49
CA ARG A 133 2.68 -15.32 21.80
C ARG A 133 2.90 -15.83 20.38
N CYS A 134 2.05 -16.78 19.99
CA CYS A 134 1.84 -17.18 18.61
C CYS A 134 0.80 -16.26 17.96
N VAL A 135 0.95 -16.00 16.67
CA VAL A 135 0.13 -15.04 15.92
C VAL A 135 -0.79 -15.78 14.96
N ARG A 136 -2.04 -15.34 14.82
CA ARG A 136 -3.00 -15.95 13.89
C ARG A 136 -2.46 -15.89 12.46
N ALA A 137 -2.62 -16.98 11.71
CA ALA A 137 -1.94 -17.17 10.43
C ALA A 137 -2.29 -16.14 9.34
N ASP A 138 -3.46 -15.48 9.40
CA ASP A 138 -3.90 -14.46 8.45
C ASP A 138 -3.35 -13.04 8.73
N LEU A 139 -2.61 -12.89 9.84
CA LEU A 139 -1.97 -11.63 10.27
C LEU A 139 -0.48 -11.58 9.87
N VAL A 140 0.00 -12.63 9.22
CA VAL A 140 1.40 -12.80 8.83
C VAL A 140 1.50 -13.24 7.38
N VAL A 141 2.72 -13.22 6.85
CA VAL A 141 3.07 -13.82 5.56
C VAL A 141 4.27 -14.74 5.73
N ASP A 142 4.37 -15.76 4.85
CA ASP A 142 5.56 -16.61 4.79
C ASP A 142 6.79 -15.75 4.49
N ALA A 143 7.86 -15.95 5.25
CA ALA A 143 9.12 -15.22 5.11
C ALA A 143 10.24 -16.18 4.70
N TYR A 144 11.45 -15.65 4.54
CA TYR A 144 12.62 -16.44 4.14
C TYR A 144 13.71 -16.40 5.21
N ILE A 145 14.46 -17.50 5.32
CA ILE A 145 15.70 -17.54 6.09
C ILE A 145 16.68 -16.55 5.47
N GLY A 146 17.16 -15.58 6.24
CA GLY A 146 18.07 -14.53 5.80
C GLY A 146 19.54 -14.90 5.95
N ASN A 147 20.33 -13.91 6.35
CA ASN A 147 21.77 -14.04 6.57
C ASN A 147 22.08 -14.84 7.85
N PRO A 148 23.21 -15.56 7.91
CA PRO A 148 23.66 -16.21 9.14
C PRO A 148 24.02 -15.15 10.18
N ILE A 149 23.50 -15.31 11.40
CA ILE A 149 23.86 -14.48 12.55
C ILE A 149 25.01 -15.15 13.31
N TRP A 150 24.85 -16.42 13.67
CA TRP A 150 25.83 -17.14 14.48
C TRP A 150 25.73 -18.66 14.29
N SER A 151 26.79 -19.38 14.64
CA SER A 151 26.80 -20.84 14.73
C SER A 151 27.69 -21.29 15.88
N ASP A 152 27.35 -22.38 16.53
CA ASP A 152 28.13 -22.94 17.64
C ASP A 152 29.33 -23.80 17.19
N LYS A 153 29.62 -23.83 15.88
CA LYS A 153 30.73 -24.58 15.27
C LYS A 153 32.05 -24.29 16.01
N GLY A 154 32.70 -25.36 16.48
CA GLY A 154 33.94 -25.27 17.27
C GLY A 154 33.74 -25.26 18.78
N SER A 155 32.50 -25.16 19.29
CA SER A 155 32.19 -25.23 20.73
C SER A 155 32.50 -26.58 21.36
N GLY A 156 32.45 -27.66 20.57
CA GLY A 156 32.45 -29.04 21.08
C GLY A 156 31.10 -29.47 21.69
N SER A 157 30.03 -28.73 21.41
CA SER A 157 28.65 -29.13 21.72
C SER A 157 28.30 -30.44 21.03
N ARG A 158 27.41 -31.22 21.65
CA ARG A 158 26.88 -32.47 21.08
C ARG A 158 25.76 -32.23 20.06
N ILE A 159 25.14 -31.06 20.11
CA ILE A 159 24.07 -30.64 19.21
C ILE A 159 24.58 -29.41 18.50
N ASP A 160 24.60 -29.46 17.17
CA ASP A 160 24.99 -28.35 16.33
C ASP A 160 23.91 -27.27 16.31
N PHE A 161 24.30 -26.01 16.17
CA PHE A 161 23.36 -24.92 16.07
C PHE A 161 23.81 -23.81 15.14
N SER A 162 22.84 -23.24 14.44
CA SER A 162 22.97 -21.98 13.73
C SER A 162 21.73 -21.11 13.92
N ALA A 163 21.96 -19.80 13.96
CA ALA A 163 20.93 -18.77 14.02
C ALA A 163 20.99 -17.90 12.77
N TRP A 164 19.82 -17.54 12.26
CA TRP A 164 19.65 -16.84 10.99
C TRP A 164 18.66 -15.68 11.16
N ASP A 165 18.91 -14.60 10.42
CA ASP A 165 17.95 -13.50 10.26
C ASP A 165 16.69 -14.01 9.54
N ILE A 166 15.61 -13.24 9.61
CA ILE A 166 14.37 -13.48 8.86
C ILE A 166 14.19 -12.32 7.88
N HIS A 167 14.04 -12.61 6.59
CA HIS A 167 13.82 -11.63 5.54
C HIS A 167 12.38 -11.69 5.06
N THR A 168 11.80 -10.51 4.80
CA THR A 168 10.44 -10.40 4.27
C THR A 168 10.39 -10.85 2.80
N PRO A 169 9.23 -11.32 2.33
CA PRO A 169 9.03 -11.61 0.91
C PRO A 169 8.71 -10.34 0.12
N ASP A 170 8.60 -10.51 -1.20
CA ASP A 170 7.99 -9.55 -2.12
C ASP A 170 6.58 -9.19 -1.62
N VAL A 171 6.24 -7.91 -1.70
CA VAL A 171 5.08 -7.33 -1.02
C VAL A 171 3.98 -6.95 -1.99
N GLN A 172 2.73 -7.20 -1.59
CA GLN A 172 1.57 -6.81 -2.39
C GLN A 172 1.40 -5.29 -2.39
N PRO A 173 0.84 -4.70 -3.47
CA PRO A 173 0.50 -3.29 -3.48
C PRO A 173 -0.42 -2.92 -2.31
N ALA A 174 -0.23 -1.72 -1.76
CA ALA A 174 -0.91 -1.19 -0.58
C ALA A 174 -0.56 -1.90 0.74
N GLU A 175 0.53 -2.65 0.80
CA GLU A 175 0.96 -3.38 2.00
C GLU A 175 2.40 -3.06 2.41
N ALA A 176 2.69 -3.38 3.67
CA ALA A 176 4.04 -3.48 4.19
C ALA A 176 4.19 -4.74 5.05
N TYR A 177 5.32 -5.42 4.91
CA TYR A 177 5.71 -6.57 5.71
C TYR A 177 6.92 -6.22 6.55
N ILE A 178 6.96 -6.71 7.79
CA ILE A 178 8.07 -6.44 8.72
C ILE A 178 8.51 -7.71 9.43
N ALA A 179 9.81 -7.99 9.42
CA ALA A 179 10.37 -9.04 10.25
C ALA A 179 10.31 -8.60 11.72
N ALA A 180 9.94 -9.51 12.62
CA ALA A 180 9.78 -9.17 14.03
C ALA A 180 11.09 -8.72 14.72
N GLY A 181 12.25 -8.94 14.11
CA GLY A 181 13.57 -8.70 14.72
C GLY A 181 14.05 -9.87 15.59
N THR A 182 13.38 -11.00 15.50
CA THR A 182 13.75 -12.29 16.11
C THR A 182 14.68 -13.08 15.16
N PHE A 183 15.05 -14.30 15.55
CA PHE A 183 15.87 -15.20 14.73
C PHE A 183 15.19 -16.55 14.48
N TYR A 184 15.65 -17.23 13.43
CA TYR A 184 15.37 -18.64 13.20
C TYR A 184 16.58 -19.49 13.59
N GLY A 185 16.41 -20.40 14.54
CA GLY A 185 17.42 -21.37 14.96
C GLY A 185 17.27 -22.72 14.26
N ALA A 186 18.38 -23.42 14.04
CA ALA A 186 18.37 -24.77 13.49
C ALA A 186 19.41 -25.63 14.19
N ASP A 187 19.11 -26.92 14.33
CA ASP A 187 19.96 -27.97 14.90
C ASP A 187 21.04 -28.47 13.93
N SER A 188 21.59 -27.54 13.13
CA SER A 188 22.59 -27.78 12.10
C SER A 188 23.43 -26.51 11.90
N TRP A 189 24.62 -26.61 11.32
CA TRP A 189 25.39 -25.44 10.86
C TRP A 189 25.01 -24.93 9.46
N THR A 190 24.16 -25.67 8.76
CA THR A 190 23.76 -25.33 7.38
C THR A 190 22.49 -24.49 7.37
N ARG A 191 22.32 -23.67 6.32
CA ARG A 191 21.10 -22.87 6.13
C ARG A 191 19.90 -23.80 6.00
N PRO A 192 18.86 -23.64 6.83
CA PRO A 192 17.64 -24.43 6.70
C PRO A 192 17.01 -24.23 5.32
N SER A 193 16.69 -25.33 4.64
CA SER A 193 16.12 -25.32 3.29
C SER A 193 14.72 -25.95 3.24
N PHE A 194 14.57 -27.17 3.75
CA PHE A 194 13.30 -27.92 3.69
C PHE A 194 12.50 -27.79 5.01
N GLY A 195 11.24 -27.37 4.91
CA GLY A 195 10.31 -27.32 6.05
C GLY A 195 10.50 -26.17 7.05
N ALA A 196 11.51 -25.31 6.87
CA ALA A 196 11.65 -24.08 7.64
C ALA A 196 10.58 -23.07 7.22
N ARG A 197 9.77 -22.63 8.18
CA ARG A 197 8.68 -21.66 7.96
C ARG A 197 8.86 -20.48 8.91
N PRO A 198 9.71 -19.49 8.59
CA PRO A 198 9.70 -18.20 9.27
C PRO A 198 8.55 -17.34 8.73
N TYR A 199 8.17 -16.31 9.49
CA TYR A 199 7.05 -15.44 9.17
C TYR A 199 7.41 -13.96 9.38
N ALA A 200 6.74 -13.09 8.63
CA ALA A 200 6.78 -11.64 8.83
C ALA A 200 5.39 -11.11 9.17
N LEU A 201 5.32 -10.03 9.94
CA LEU A 201 4.08 -9.36 10.30
C LEU A 201 3.55 -8.61 9.07
N ARG A 202 2.24 -8.70 8.83
CA ARG A 202 1.55 -7.99 7.74
C ARG A 202 0.93 -6.69 8.22
N MET A 203 0.94 -5.68 7.36
CA MET A 203 0.45 -4.34 7.62
C MET A 203 -0.16 -3.76 6.35
N GLU A 204 -1.14 -2.88 6.50
CA GLU A 204 -1.75 -2.14 5.40
C GLU A 204 -1.18 -0.72 5.33
N LEU A 205 -0.88 -0.26 4.13
CA LEU A 205 -0.58 1.14 3.83
C LEU A 205 -1.89 1.80 3.40
N ALA A 206 -2.73 2.10 4.39
CA ALA A 206 -4.07 2.62 4.16
C ALA A 206 -4.01 3.94 3.38
N VAL A 207 -4.82 4.02 2.31
CA VAL A 207 -5.00 5.22 1.49
C VAL A 207 -6.40 5.77 1.73
N GLN A 208 -6.48 7.01 2.17
CA GLN A 208 -7.71 7.79 2.17
C GLN A 208 -7.81 8.50 0.82
N GLU A 209 -8.77 8.09 -0.01
CA GLU A 209 -8.99 8.67 -1.34
C GLU A 209 -10.16 9.66 -1.29
N SER A 210 -10.03 10.78 -2.02
CA SER A 210 -11.15 11.68 -2.27
C SER A 210 -11.52 11.66 -3.76
N THR A 211 -12.79 11.92 -4.05
CA THR A 211 -13.28 11.93 -5.43
C THR A 211 -12.76 13.16 -6.16
N LEU A 212 -12.18 12.96 -7.34
CA LEU A 212 -11.87 14.05 -8.27
C LEU A 212 -13.20 14.70 -8.73
N PRO A 213 -13.35 16.04 -8.62
CA PRO A 213 -14.54 16.73 -9.11
C PRO A 213 -14.66 16.61 -10.65
N ALA A 214 -15.81 17.02 -11.20
CA ALA A 214 -15.98 17.09 -12.65
C ALA A 214 -14.97 18.07 -13.30
N PRO A 215 -14.54 17.81 -14.54
CA PRO A 215 -13.64 18.73 -15.24
C PRO A 215 -14.31 20.10 -15.44
N PRO A 216 -13.54 21.20 -15.35
CA PRO A 216 -14.08 22.54 -15.50
C PRO A 216 -14.68 22.74 -16.90
N THR A 217 -15.71 23.57 -16.99
CA THR A 217 -16.37 23.93 -18.25
C THR A 217 -15.36 24.56 -19.23
N PRO A 218 -15.50 24.36 -20.55
CA PRO A 218 -14.56 24.95 -21.51
C PRO A 218 -14.49 26.48 -21.35
N LEU A 219 -13.27 27.03 -21.42
CA LEU A 219 -12.97 28.46 -21.26
C LEU A 219 -13.25 29.05 -19.88
N ALA A 220 -13.54 28.23 -18.86
CA ALA A 220 -13.60 28.69 -17.48
C ALA A 220 -12.25 29.28 -17.03
N LEU A 221 -12.30 30.40 -16.31
CA LEU A 221 -11.13 31.06 -15.73
C LEU A 221 -10.82 30.61 -14.30
N GLU A 222 -11.72 29.82 -13.69
CA GLU A 222 -11.58 29.35 -12.32
C GLU A 222 -10.72 28.07 -12.27
N GLU A 223 -9.76 28.04 -11.34
CA GLU A 223 -9.00 26.83 -11.04
C GLU A 223 -9.88 25.84 -10.29
N THR A 224 -9.90 24.58 -10.74
CA THR A 224 -10.66 23.52 -10.07
C THR A 224 -10.01 23.15 -8.74
N GLU A 225 -10.82 22.92 -7.71
CA GLU A 225 -10.33 22.40 -6.43
C GLU A 225 -9.60 21.07 -6.63
N ALA A 226 -8.45 20.92 -5.98
CA ALA A 226 -7.67 19.69 -6.05
C ALA A 226 -8.28 18.61 -5.14
N SER A 227 -8.38 17.37 -5.63
CA SER A 227 -8.73 16.23 -4.77
C SER A 227 -7.48 15.76 -4.04
N SER A 228 -7.59 15.56 -2.73
CA SER A 228 -6.49 15.12 -1.85
C SER A 228 -6.61 13.64 -1.49
N HIS A 229 -5.51 12.92 -1.61
CA HIS A 229 -5.40 11.52 -1.20
C HIS A 229 -4.25 11.40 -0.22
N VAL A 230 -4.39 10.60 0.83
CA VAL A 230 -3.37 10.48 1.89
C VAL A 230 -3.05 9.02 2.14
N CYS A 231 -1.77 8.67 2.03
CA CYS A 231 -1.24 7.37 2.44
C CYS A 231 -0.46 7.54 3.75
N GLU A 232 -0.86 6.81 4.79
CA GLU A 232 -0.11 6.77 6.05
C GLU A 232 1.03 5.74 5.97
N LEU A 233 2.22 6.14 6.38
CA LEU A 233 3.45 5.36 6.29
C LEU A 233 4.08 5.21 7.67
N PRO A 234 4.25 3.97 8.19
CA PRO A 234 5.00 3.75 9.43
C PRO A 234 6.42 4.28 9.36
N TRP A 235 6.94 4.81 10.48
CA TRP A 235 8.30 5.38 10.56
C TRP A 235 9.40 4.50 9.95
N PHE A 236 9.30 3.17 10.10
CA PHE A 236 10.36 2.27 9.64
C PHE A 236 10.39 2.09 8.12
N VAL A 237 9.31 2.44 7.38
CA VAL A 237 9.30 2.38 5.91
C VAL A 237 9.83 3.66 5.26
N VAL A 238 10.14 4.68 6.07
CA VAL A 238 10.63 5.99 5.62
C VAL A 238 12.06 6.19 6.12
N LYS A 239 12.94 6.67 5.25
CA LYS A 239 14.26 7.17 5.61
C LYS A 239 14.15 8.66 5.90
N ASP A 240 14.42 9.07 7.13
CA ASP A 240 14.62 10.47 7.49
C ASP A 240 16.06 10.69 7.94
N SER A 241 16.86 11.39 7.12
CA SER A 241 18.28 11.60 7.44
C SER A 241 18.50 12.61 8.56
N ASN A 242 17.47 13.36 8.96
CA ASN A 242 17.55 14.34 10.04
C ASN A 242 17.20 13.76 11.40
N LEU A 243 16.63 12.55 11.44
CA LEU A 243 16.19 11.87 12.67
C LEU A 243 16.79 10.47 12.76
N THR A 244 17.39 10.15 13.91
CA THR A 244 17.76 8.76 14.20
C THR A 244 16.51 7.87 14.20
N PRO A 245 16.63 6.55 13.97
CA PRO A 245 15.49 5.63 14.08
C PRO A 245 14.67 5.75 15.36
N LEU A 246 15.33 6.02 16.49
CA LEU A 246 14.66 6.19 17.79
C LEU A 246 13.88 7.51 17.86
N GLU A 247 14.39 8.57 17.25
CA GLU A 247 13.68 9.84 17.12
C GLU A 247 12.54 9.74 16.12
N GLN A 248 12.71 9.06 14.99
CA GLN A 248 11.62 8.79 14.05
C GLN A 248 10.48 8.03 14.72
N LEU A 249 10.79 6.95 15.45
CA LEU A 249 9.81 6.24 16.27
C LEU A 249 9.08 7.25 17.17
N HIS A 250 9.75 8.00 18.04
CA HIS A 250 9.05 8.82 19.04
C HIS A 250 8.38 10.11 18.50
N GLN A 251 8.98 10.78 17.52
CA GLN A 251 8.58 12.10 17.05
C GLN A 251 7.73 12.05 15.77
N SER A 252 7.94 11.04 14.92
CA SER A 252 7.18 10.85 13.67
C SER A 252 6.87 9.37 13.41
N PRO A 253 6.18 8.68 14.34
CA PRO A 253 5.79 7.26 14.21
C PRO A 253 5.02 6.95 12.92
N ILE A 254 4.29 7.94 12.41
CA ILE A 254 3.54 7.89 11.16
C ILE A 254 3.91 9.13 10.33
N TYR A 255 4.29 8.89 9.08
CA TYR A 255 4.46 9.91 8.03
C TYR A 255 3.22 9.93 7.14
N ARG A 256 2.94 11.06 6.50
CA ARG A 256 1.85 11.19 5.53
C ARG A 256 2.39 11.51 4.15
N LEU A 257 2.15 10.61 3.20
CA LEU A 257 2.38 10.89 1.78
C LEU A 257 1.07 11.37 1.18
N GLU A 258 0.99 12.66 0.88
CA GLU A 258 -0.19 13.31 0.34
C GLU A 258 -0.07 13.45 -1.18
N ARG A 259 -1.10 13.02 -1.92
CA ARG A 259 -1.25 13.22 -3.37
C ARG A 259 -2.39 14.20 -3.63
N SER A 260 -2.09 15.33 -4.25
CA SER A 260 -3.10 16.27 -4.73
C SER A 260 -3.26 16.16 -6.24
N ASP A 261 -4.47 15.89 -6.71
CA ASP A 261 -4.80 15.75 -8.13
C ASP A 261 -5.56 16.97 -8.63
N ARG A 262 -5.15 17.47 -9.80
CA ARG A 262 -5.80 18.60 -10.48
C ARG A 262 -5.86 18.38 -11.98
N TYR A 263 -6.85 18.99 -12.62
CA TYR A 263 -6.93 19.00 -14.08
C TYR A 263 -5.84 19.91 -14.66
N LEU A 264 -5.11 19.37 -15.62
CA LEU A 264 -4.18 20.10 -16.48
C LEU A 264 -4.80 20.20 -17.88
N PRO A 265 -5.07 21.41 -18.39
CA PRO A 265 -5.64 21.58 -19.72
C PRO A 265 -4.66 21.08 -20.78
N VAL A 266 -5.17 20.27 -21.70
CA VAL A 266 -4.43 19.79 -22.88
C VAL A 266 -4.72 20.70 -24.08
N GLY A 267 -5.98 21.05 -24.29
CA GLY A 267 -6.39 21.88 -25.41
C GLY A 267 -7.89 22.14 -25.42
N VAL A 268 -8.28 23.16 -26.18
CA VAL A 268 -9.69 23.54 -26.38
C VAL A 268 -9.99 23.56 -27.86
N GLY A 269 -11.05 22.86 -28.24
CA GLY A 269 -11.56 22.79 -29.61
C GLY A 269 -12.84 23.60 -29.71
N HIS A 270 -12.75 24.78 -30.30
CA HIS A 270 -13.90 25.65 -30.53
C HIS A 270 -14.34 25.54 -31.99
N ASN A 271 -15.48 24.88 -32.23
CA ASN A 271 -16.01 24.69 -33.58
C ASN A 271 -17.16 25.67 -33.88
N THR A 272 -16.84 26.70 -34.64
CA THR A 272 -17.81 27.70 -35.14
C THR A 272 -18.48 27.31 -36.45
N THR A 273 -18.16 26.14 -37.00
CA THR A 273 -18.67 25.71 -38.31
C THR A 273 -19.93 24.86 -38.17
N LEU A 274 -20.70 24.75 -39.26
CA LEU A 274 -21.94 23.96 -39.33
C LEU A 274 -21.69 22.45 -39.47
N GLN A 275 -20.43 22.01 -39.55
CA GLN A 275 -20.04 20.60 -39.61
C GLN A 275 -19.10 20.29 -38.46
N GLY A 276 -19.17 19.09 -37.90
CA GLY A 276 -18.21 18.69 -36.87
C GLY A 276 -16.81 18.49 -37.45
N LYS A 277 -15.78 18.78 -36.66
CA LYS A 277 -14.37 18.66 -37.08
C LYS A 277 -13.49 18.11 -35.97
N THR A 278 -12.41 17.45 -36.33
CA THR A 278 -11.43 16.90 -35.38
C THR A 278 -10.37 17.93 -35.03
N PHE A 279 -10.05 18.02 -33.74
CA PHE A 279 -8.92 18.77 -33.22
C PHE A 279 -7.90 17.80 -32.65
N ASN A 280 -6.62 18.11 -32.83
CA ASN A 280 -5.49 17.36 -32.29
C ASN A 280 -4.65 18.28 -31.43
N TRP A 281 -4.25 17.78 -30.27
CA TRP A 281 -3.38 18.45 -29.32
C TRP A 281 -2.30 17.48 -28.85
N THR A 282 -1.19 18.04 -28.41
CA THR A 282 -0.09 17.27 -27.84
C THR A 282 0.12 17.70 -26.39
N ALA A 283 0.18 16.72 -25.50
CA ALA A 283 0.51 16.89 -24.08
C ALA A 283 1.74 16.05 -23.71
N ARG A 284 2.18 16.17 -22.46
CA ARG A 284 3.21 15.31 -21.88
C ARG A 284 2.58 14.45 -20.79
N LYS A 285 2.94 13.17 -20.76
CA LYS A 285 2.57 12.23 -19.69
C LYS A 285 3.79 11.63 -19.01
N GLY A 286 3.60 11.14 -17.79
CA GLY A 286 4.67 10.69 -16.92
C GLY A 286 5.19 11.79 -16.01
N GLU A 287 6.31 11.51 -15.36
CA GLU A 287 7.01 12.41 -14.46
C GLU A 287 7.76 13.49 -15.24
N ALA A 288 7.60 14.74 -14.81
CA ALA A 288 8.35 15.85 -15.35
C ALA A 288 9.71 15.99 -14.64
N GLY A 289 10.79 15.58 -15.32
CA GLY A 289 12.14 15.57 -14.75
C GLY A 289 12.40 14.32 -13.90
N ASP A 290 13.33 14.45 -12.95
CA ASP A 290 13.86 13.33 -12.16
C ASP A 290 13.62 13.53 -10.65
N SER A 291 12.57 14.26 -10.26
CA SER A 291 12.28 14.59 -8.85
C SER A 291 12.02 13.36 -7.98
N SER A 292 11.50 12.27 -8.55
CA SER A 292 11.31 10.99 -7.89
C SER A 292 12.65 10.36 -7.51
N VAL A 293 13.70 10.54 -8.31
CA VAL A 293 15.04 10.03 -8.00
C VAL A 293 15.60 10.70 -6.74
N ASP A 294 15.50 12.03 -6.66
CA ASP A 294 15.91 12.78 -5.47
C ASP A 294 15.03 12.42 -4.25
N PHE A 295 13.72 12.24 -4.47
CA PHE A 295 12.79 11.82 -3.43
C PHE A 295 13.12 10.43 -2.88
N ILE A 296 13.42 9.45 -3.75
CA ILE A 296 13.85 8.10 -3.38
C ILE A 296 15.17 8.17 -2.61
N ALA A 297 16.15 8.96 -3.08
CA ALA A 297 17.43 9.09 -2.40
C ALA A 297 17.27 9.66 -0.97
N ALA A 298 16.36 10.61 -0.80
CA ALA A 298 16.08 11.25 0.49
C ALA A 298 15.27 10.33 1.43
N THR A 299 14.23 9.67 0.91
CA THR A 299 13.17 9.02 1.71
C THR A 299 13.16 7.49 1.64
N GLY A 300 13.80 6.90 0.64
CA GLY A 300 13.77 5.46 0.34
C GLY A 300 12.45 4.94 -0.23
N ILE A 301 11.43 5.78 -0.38
CA ILE A 301 10.10 5.37 -0.84
C ILE A 301 10.08 5.31 -2.37
N GLU A 302 9.70 4.17 -2.92
CA GLU A 302 9.53 3.94 -4.36
C GLU A 302 8.08 4.15 -4.79
N PHE A 303 7.86 4.91 -5.87
CA PHE A 303 6.51 5.14 -6.43
C PHE A 303 6.03 3.99 -7.33
N ALA A 304 6.96 3.39 -8.07
CA ALA A 304 6.66 2.47 -9.15
C ALA A 304 6.74 0.99 -8.76
N TYR A 305 7.50 0.69 -7.71
CA TYR A 305 7.87 -0.67 -7.33
C TYR A 305 7.86 -0.81 -5.81
N GLU A 306 8.04 -2.03 -5.33
CA GLU A 306 8.31 -2.28 -3.92
C GLU A 306 9.67 -1.70 -3.50
N TRP A 307 9.78 -1.33 -2.23
CA TRP A 307 11.04 -0.94 -1.62
C TRP A 307 11.29 -1.69 -0.31
N SER A 308 12.55 -1.73 0.08
CA SER A 308 13.05 -2.41 1.26
C SER A 308 14.19 -1.58 1.88
N PRO A 309 14.58 -1.82 3.13
CA PRO A 309 15.53 -0.96 3.82
C PRO A 309 16.91 -1.04 3.16
N ILE A 310 17.46 0.13 2.80
CA ILE A 310 18.86 0.26 2.40
C ILE A 310 19.77 0.07 3.63
N THR A 311 19.35 0.57 4.79
CA THR A 311 20.04 0.41 6.08
C THR A 311 19.04 0.09 7.20
N ARG A 312 19.41 -0.82 8.11
CA ARG A 312 18.51 -1.33 9.14
C ARG A 312 18.50 -0.42 10.37
N PRO A 313 17.30 -0.13 10.88
CA PRO A 313 16.96 -0.59 12.22
C PRO A 313 16.14 -1.88 12.16
N VAL A 314 15.27 -2.04 11.16
CA VAL A 314 14.37 -3.20 10.99
C VAL A 314 14.43 -3.71 9.53
N ILE A 315 14.05 -4.97 9.31
CA ILE A 315 13.91 -5.58 7.98
C ILE A 315 12.43 -5.48 7.57
N PHE A 316 12.16 -4.87 6.43
CA PHE A 316 10.81 -4.71 5.90
C PHE A 316 10.77 -4.80 4.37
N SER A 317 9.58 -4.94 3.82
CA SER A 317 9.26 -4.63 2.42
C SER A 317 7.96 -3.84 2.38
N ALA A 318 7.82 -2.89 1.47
CA ALA A 318 6.63 -2.04 1.35
C ALA A 318 6.34 -1.69 -0.12
N HIS A 319 5.07 -1.49 -0.48
CA HIS A 319 4.65 -1.13 -1.83
C HIS A 319 3.39 -0.27 -1.79
N LEU A 320 3.47 0.93 -2.37
CA LEU A 320 2.33 1.85 -2.44
C LEU A 320 1.19 1.23 -3.26
N ASN A 321 -0.03 1.71 -3.01
CA ASN A 321 -1.17 1.33 -3.83
C ASN A 321 -0.95 1.79 -5.29
N LYS A 322 -1.20 0.91 -6.25
CA LYS A 322 -1.04 1.22 -7.68
C LYS A 322 -2.00 2.31 -8.18
N SER A 323 -3.22 2.43 -7.62
CA SER A 323 -4.11 3.56 -7.92
C SER A 323 -3.51 4.86 -7.42
N PHE A 324 -2.91 4.84 -6.23
CA PHE A 324 -2.28 5.98 -5.59
C PHE A 324 -1.09 6.51 -6.37
N THR A 325 -0.34 5.66 -7.08
CA THR A 325 0.85 6.09 -7.85
C THR A 325 0.66 6.09 -9.37
N HIS A 326 -0.57 5.94 -9.88
CA HIS A 326 -0.87 5.82 -11.32
C HIS A 326 -0.09 4.69 -12.03
N THR A 327 0.07 3.56 -11.35
CA THR A 327 0.81 2.38 -11.86
C THR A 327 -0.06 1.15 -12.07
N ALA A 328 -1.39 1.31 -12.02
CA ALA A 328 -2.34 0.22 -12.21
C ALA A 328 -2.18 -0.48 -13.57
N GLN A 329 -1.95 0.28 -14.64
CA GLN A 329 -1.70 -0.27 -15.97
C GLN A 329 -0.21 -0.53 -16.23
N SER A 330 0.65 0.40 -15.80
CA SER A 330 2.08 0.36 -16.10
C SER A 330 2.87 1.29 -15.19
N ALA A 331 4.07 0.88 -14.79
CA ALA A 331 5.05 1.74 -14.12
C ALA A 331 5.79 2.69 -15.08
N LYS A 332 5.67 2.48 -16.40
CA LYS A 332 6.28 3.33 -17.43
C LYS A 332 5.72 4.75 -17.32
N GLY A 333 6.57 5.71 -16.97
CA GLY A 333 6.21 7.11 -16.75
C GLY A 333 6.88 7.68 -15.51
N TRP A 334 7.19 6.86 -14.51
CA TRP A 334 8.05 7.29 -13.41
C TRP A 334 9.50 7.40 -13.88
N GLY A 335 10.15 8.52 -13.55
CA GLY A 335 11.50 8.89 -13.99
C GLY A 335 11.61 9.24 -15.48
N THR A 336 10.48 9.37 -16.21
CA THR A 336 10.51 9.69 -17.65
C THR A 336 9.21 10.31 -18.12
N SER A 337 9.30 11.39 -18.90
CA SER A 337 8.16 11.97 -19.60
C SER A 337 8.12 11.59 -21.08
N THR A 338 6.92 11.32 -21.61
CA THR A 338 6.67 11.00 -23.02
C THR A 338 5.58 11.90 -23.63
N SER A 339 5.52 11.98 -24.96
CA SER A 339 4.45 12.70 -25.67
C SER A 339 3.13 11.92 -25.56
N LEU A 340 2.03 12.65 -25.40
CA LEU A 340 0.67 12.14 -25.46
C LEU A 340 -0.09 12.92 -26.54
N GLU A 341 -0.49 12.24 -27.60
CA GLU A 341 -1.36 12.83 -28.61
C GLU A 341 -2.82 12.65 -28.20
N VAL A 342 -3.58 13.75 -28.21
CA VAL A 342 -5.01 13.77 -27.87
C VAL A 342 -5.78 14.29 -29.07
N ALA A 343 -6.75 13.52 -29.54
CA ALA A 343 -7.63 13.90 -30.62
C ALA A 343 -9.08 13.86 -30.15
N ALA A 344 -9.87 14.87 -30.51
CA ALA A 344 -11.30 14.91 -30.21
C ALA A 344 -12.10 15.40 -31.42
N TYR A 345 -13.21 14.72 -31.70
CA TYR A 345 -14.21 15.22 -32.63
C TYR A 345 -15.09 16.25 -31.92
N VAL A 346 -15.16 17.45 -32.46
CA VAL A 346 -15.97 18.54 -31.92
C VAL A 346 -17.16 18.79 -32.85
N PRO A 347 -18.40 18.54 -32.40
CA PRO A 347 -19.60 18.77 -33.19
C PRO A 347 -19.77 20.23 -33.64
N ALA A 348 -20.69 20.47 -34.56
CA ALA A 348 -21.01 21.81 -35.04
C ALA A 348 -21.46 22.73 -33.90
N SER A 349 -20.99 23.98 -33.88
CA SER A 349 -21.35 25.00 -32.89
C SER A 349 -21.08 24.63 -31.43
N GLN A 350 -20.13 23.72 -31.17
CA GLN A 350 -19.74 23.30 -29.83
C GLN A 350 -18.30 23.66 -29.48
N THR A 351 -18.04 23.75 -28.17
CA THR A 351 -16.70 23.86 -27.59
C THR A 351 -16.44 22.65 -26.71
N ILE A 352 -15.33 21.95 -26.95
CA ILE A 352 -14.85 20.87 -26.08
C ILE A 352 -13.49 21.27 -25.52
N ALA A 353 -13.26 21.02 -24.23
CA ALA A 353 -11.95 21.11 -23.62
C ALA A 353 -11.48 19.72 -23.17
N ALA A 354 -10.20 19.42 -23.44
CA ALA A 354 -9.55 18.18 -23.05
C ALA A 354 -8.60 18.41 -21.88
N TYR A 355 -8.59 17.50 -20.92
CA TYR A 355 -7.77 17.58 -19.71
C TYR A 355 -7.12 16.24 -19.40
N VAL A 356 -5.98 16.30 -18.74
CA VAL A 356 -5.33 15.17 -18.06
C VAL A 356 -5.20 15.48 -16.57
N VAL A 357 -4.97 14.47 -15.75
CA VAL A 357 -4.76 14.68 -14.30
C VAL A 357 -3.27 14.85 -14.03
N ARG A 358 -2.92 15.95 -13.36
CA ARG A 358 -1.59 16.15 -12.78
C ARG A 358 -1.68 15.94 -11.27
N SER A 359 -0.81 15.07 -10.78
CA SER A 359 -0.66 14.71 -9.38
C SER A 359 0.61 15.30 -8.79
N GLU A 360 0.50 15.86 -7.59
CA GLU A 360 1.65 16.29 -6.78
C GLU A 360 1.74 15.48 -5.50
N TYR A 361 2.92 14.93 -5.22
CA TYR A 361 3.18 14.12 -4.04
C TYR A 361 4.08 14.88 -3.06
N LYS A 362 3.64 14.97 -1.81
CA LYS A 362 4.37 15.62 -0.71
C LYS A 362 4.40 14.72 0.51
N LEU A 363 5.58 14.55 1.10
CA LEU A 363 5.78 13.72 2.28
C LEU A 363 5.96 14.59 3.52
N TYR A 364 5.12 14.35 4.53
CA TYR A 364 5.10 15.11 5.77
C TYR A 364 5.44 14.23 6.97
N ARG A 365 6.20 14.80 7.91
CA ARG A 365 6.35 14.29 9.28
C ARG A 365 5.05 14.49 10.06
N GLN A 366 4.94 13.85 11.23
CA GLN A 366 3.79 14.02 12.11
C GLN A 366 3.57 15.49 12.57
N ASP A 367 4.64 16.29 12.67
CA ASP A 367 4.56 17.72 13.02
C ASP A 367 4.11 18.63 11.87
N GLY A 368 3.88 18.07 10.67
CA GLY A 368 3.48 18.80 9.47
C GLY A 368 4.64 19.37 8.64
N SER A 369 5.90 19.19 9.06
CA SER A 369 7.05 19.57 8.25
C SER A 369 7.21 18.65 7.04
N GLN A 370 7.52 19.24 5.88
CA GLN A 370 7.78 18.47 4.67
C GLN A 370 9.19 17.87 4.70
N LEU A 371 9.32 16.57 4.39
CA LEU A 371 10.59 15.84 4.46
C LEU A 371 11.39 15.92 3.15
N ALA A 372 10.74 15.91 2.00
CA ALA A 372 11.40 15.85 0.70
C ALA A 372 10.75 16.78 -0.34
N ALA A 373 11.43 17.02 -1.46
CA ALA A 373 10.91 17.82 -2.55
C ALA A 373 9.60 17.24 -3.12
N THR A 374 8.74 18.10 -3.65
CA THR A 374 7.47 17.68 -4.28
C THR A 374 7.75 16.93 -5.58
N VAL A 375 7.12 15.78 -5.76
CA VAL A 375 7.19 15.01 -7.02
C VAL A 375 5.92 15.27 -7.83
N SER A 376 6.05 15.50 -9.14
CA SER A 376 4.92 15.76 -10.05
C SER A 376 4.79 14.69 -11.11
N TYR A 377 3.59 14.13 -11.28
CA TYR A 377 3.27 13.14 -12.30
C TYR A 377 2.05 13.54 -13.11
N THR A 378 2.10 13.42 -14.44
CA THR A 378 0.93 13.63 -15.30
C THR A 378 0.40 12.29 -15.79
N ASN A 379 -0.81 11.93 -15.34
CA ASN A 379 -1.47 10.71 -15.75
C ASN A 379 -2.05 10.88 -17.17
N GLY A 380 -1.50 10.11 -18.12
CA GLY A 380 -1.95 10.09 -19.51
C GLY A 380 -2.71 8.83 -19.90
N ASP A 381 -3.15 8.01 -18.93
CA ASP A 381 -3.95 6.80 -19.17
C ASP A 381 -5.44 7.14 -19.32
N THR A 382 -5.86 8.33 -18.87
CA THR A 382 -7.24 8.82 -19.01
C THR A 382 -7.23 10.27 -19.42
N VAL A 383 -7.98 10.60 -20.47
CA VAL A 383 -8.25 11.96 -20.92
C VAL A 383 -9.69 12.29 -20.57
N TYR A 384 -9.88 13.43 -19.93
CA TYR A 384 -11.19 13.94 -19.50
C TYR A 384 -11.63 15.03 -20.47
N PHE A 385 -12.94 15.11 -20.71
CA PHE A 385 -13.52 16.11 -21.58
C PHE A 385 -14.63 16.86 -20.86
N SER A 386 -14.75 18.15 -21.16
CA SER A 386 -15.93 18.95 -20.83
C SER A 386 -16.44 19.64 -22.10
N GLU A 387 -17.73 19.91 -22.15
CA GLU A 387 -18.38 20.49 -23.32
C GLU A 387 -19.23 21.70 -22.95
N SER A 388 -19.37 22.64 -23.88
CA SER A 388 -20.27 23.77 -23.81
C SER A 388 -20.83 24.07 -25.19
N THR A 389 -22.14 24.32 -25.26
CA THR A 389 -22.82 24.72 -26.49
C THR A 389 -22.83 26.24 -26.57
N ALA A 390 -22.45 26.81 -27.72
CA ALA A 390 -22.68 28.22 -27.96
C ALA A 390 -24.20 28.44 -28.01
N GLN A 391 -24.78 29.13 -27.02
CA GLN A 391 -26.14 29.64 -27.14
C GLN A 391 -26.17 30.56 -28.36
N ALA A 392 -26.93 30.17 -29.39
CA ALA A 392 -27.28 31.10 -30.45
C ALA A 392 -28.03 32.27 -29.81
N PRO A 393 -27.79 33.53 -30.22
CA PRO A 393 -28.65 34.62 -29.79
C PRO A 393 -30.09 34.24 -30.16
N GLU A 394 -31.01 34.29 -29.19
CA GLU A 394 -32.44 34.21 -29.47
C GLU A 394 -32.73 35.25 -30.55
N VAL A 395 -33.01 34.77 -31.76
CA VAL A 395 -33.68 35.60 -32.74
C VAL A 395 -35.08 35.76 -32.17
N ASP A 396 -35.33 36.96 -31.66
CA ASP A 396 -36.62 37.42 -31.16
C ASP A 396 -37.62 37.33 -32.34
N GLU A 397 -38.21 36.15 -32.54
CA GLU A 397 -39.33 35.97 -33.46
C GLU A 397 -40.53 36.71 -32.84
N PRO A 398 -41.06 37.76 -33.48
CA PRO A 398 -42.19 38.49 -32.93
C PRO A 398 -43.38 37.53 -32.84
N ALA A 399 -43.94 37.43 -31.63
CA ALA A 399 -45.07 36.57 -31.31
C ALA A 399 -46.20 36.72 -32.35
N PRO A 400 -46.84 35.62 -32.77
CA PRO A 400 -47.97 35.69 -33.70
C PRO A 400 -49.10 36.49 -33.05
N VAL A 401 -49.50 37.59 -33.72
CA VAL A 401 -50.64 38.41 -33.32
C VAL A 401 -51.91 37.56 -33.39
N LEU A 402 -52.48 37.27 -32.22
CA LEU A 402 -53.79 36.65 -32.09
C LEU A 402 -54.86 37.61 -32.65
N VAL A 403 -55.43 37.27 -33.79
CA VAL A 403 -56.63 37.93 -34.33
C VAL A 403 -57.83 37.51 -33.48
N PRO A 404 -58.67 38.43 -32.98
CA PRO A 404 -59.82 38.09 -32.14
C PRO A 404 -60.91 37.34 -32.94
N PRO A 405 -61.77 36.54 -32.27
CA PRO A 405 -62.77 35.72 -32.95
C PRO A 405 -63.90 36.58 -33.53
N VAL A 406 -64.28 36.29 -34.77
CA VAL A 406 -65.47 36.85 -35.43
C VAL A 406 -66.69 36.06 -34.96
N GLU A 407 -67.75 36.76 -34.53
CA GLU A 407 -69.05 36.18 -34.16
C GLU A 407 -69.72 35.47 -35.35
N PRO A 408 -70.39 34.32 -35.14
CA PRO A 408 -71.07 33.60 -36.21
C PRO A 408 -72.43 34.25 -36.56
N GLY A 409 -72.57 34.68 -37.81
CA GLY A 409 -73.86 34.96 -38.45
C GLY A 409 -74.59 33.68 -38.87
N PRO A 410 -75.92 33.74 -39.10
CA PRO A 410 -76.78 32.56 -39.18
C PRO A 410 -76.62 31.76 -40.48
N VAL A 411 -76.84 30.46 -40.30
CA VAL A 411 -76.71 29.35 -41.24
C VAL A 411 -77.77 29.42 -42.35
N GLU A 412 -77.34 29.18 -43.60
CA GLU A 412 -78.22 28.85 -44.72
C GLU A 412 -77.82 27.47 -45.28
N GLU A 413 -78.79 26.56 -45.34
CA GLU A 413 -78.67 25.16 -45.77
C GLU A 413 -78.58 25.03 -47.31
N ALA A 414 -77.75 24.10 -47.81
CA ALA A 414 -78.02 23.26 -48.99
C ALA A 414 -76.95 22.12 -49.10
N PRO A 415 -77.12 21.07 -49.94
CA PRO A 415 -77.49 19.75 -49.46
C PRO A 415 -76.46 18.64 -49.77
N VAL A 416 -76.65 17.52 -49.06
CA VAL A 416 -75.92 16.25 -49.14
C VAL A 416 -76.24 15.47 -50.42
N THR A 417 -75.25 14.80 -51.03
CA THR A 417 -75.39 13.53 -51.78
C THR A 417 -74.01 12.85 -51.98
N PRO A 418 -73.93 11.52 -52.19
CA PRO A 418 -73.12 10.66 -51.32
C PRO A 418 -72.21 9.69 -52.15
N PRO A 419 -71.81 8.48 -51.70
CA PRO A 419 -70.42 8.03 -51.81
C PRO A 419 -70.18 7.03 -52.96
N GLY A 420 -68.94 6.94 -53.43
CA GLY A 420 -68.52 5.98 -54.45
C GLY A 420 -67.17 5.36 -54.11
N GLU A 421 -67.20 4.05 -53.86
CA GLU A 421 -66.10 3.14 -53.56
C GLU A 421 -65.02 3.05 -54.65
N THR A 422 -63.84 2.58 -54.27
CA THR A 422 -63.08 1.42 -54.82
C THR A 422 -61.58 1.65 -54.58
N ALA A 423 -60.70 0.67 -54.39
CA ALA A 423 -60.71 -0.75 -54.03
C ALA A 423 -59.23 -1.20 -54.13
N LEU A 424 -58.78 -2.12 -53.27
CA LEU A 424 -57.79 -3.19 -53.59
C LEU A 424 -56.33 -2.70 -53.91
N GLU A 425 -55.21 -3.37 -53.65
CA GLU A 425 -54.90 -4.74 -53.29
C GLU A 425 -53.37 -4.91 -53.04
N ILE A 426 -53.05 -5.97 -52.29
CA ILE A 426 -51.90 -6.89 -52.41
C ILE A 426 -50.48 -6.46 -51.96
N THR A 427 -50.04 -7.22 -50.95
CA THR A 427 -48.71 -7.61 -50.39
C THR A 427 -47.78 -8.26 -51.47
N PRO A 428 -46.64 -8.97 -51.26
CA PRO A 428 -46.13 -9.59 -50.03
C PRO A 428 -44.60 -9.80 -49.82
N HIS A 429 -44.27 -10.37 -48.63
CA HIS A 429 -43.25 -11.39 -48.28
C HIS A 429 -41.75 -11.09 -48.43
N ASP A 430 -40.80 -11.72 -47.72
CA ASP A 430 -40.59 -12.50 -46.47
C ASP A 430 -39.06 -12.84 -46.55
N LEU A 431 -38.19 -12.68 -45.54
CA LEU A 431 -37.87 -13.61 -44.43
C LEU A 431 -37.81 -15.10 -44.85
N ILE A 432 -36.66 -15.78 -44.95
CA ILE A 432 -35.81 -16.39 -43.89
C ILE A 432 -34.84 -17.34 -44.65
N ASP A 433 -33.59 -17.52 -44.21
CA ASP A 433 -33.16 -18.83 -43.66
C ASP A 433 -31.77 -18.84 -43.02
N ASP A 434 -31.77 -19.50 -41.86
CA ASP A 434 -30.64 -19.95 -41.08
C ASP A 434 -29.86 -21.04 -41.82
N THR A 435 -28.57 -21.19 -41.50
CA THR A 435 -27.99 -22.53 -41.37
C THR A 435 -26.75 -22.52 -40.48
N PHE A 436 -26.76 -23.45 -39.54
CA PHE A 436 -25.66 -23.95 -38.71
C PHE A 436 -24.42 -24.35 -39.52
N PHE A 437 -23.22 -24.29 -38.93
CA PHE A 437 -22.43 -25.49 -38.57
C PHE A 437 -21.14 -25.15 -37.80
N SER A 438 -20.89 -25.99 -36.78
CA SER A 438 -19.63 -26.39 -36.11
C SER A 438 -18.78 -25.38 -35.34
#